data_AF-A0A6B3GGG4-F1
#
_entry.id   AF-A0A6B3GGG4-F1
#
_cell.length_a   1.000
_cell.length_b   1.000
_cell.length_c   1.000
_cell.angle_alpha   90.00
_cell.angle_beta   90.00
_cell.angle_gamma   90.00
#
_symmetry.space_group_name_H-M   'P 1'
#
loop_
_entity.id
_entity.type
_entity.pdbx_description
1 polymer ?
#
loop_
_entity_poly.entity_id
_entity_poly.type
_entity_poly.pdbx_seq_one_letter_code
_entity_poly.pdbx_strand_id
1 'polypeptide(L)'
;FALDALAVEYLGRELAPAAASDGQLAFGADDRAEQDALMAQARAVLDLGEAFTTRLKEVGAAELLHDMELPTSILLARLERHGIAADRAHLEGMEQQFAGTVQQAVKEAHAAVGREFNLGSPKQLQEILFNELGLPKTKKTKTGYTTDADALAWLAAQTEHELPVLMLRHREQAKLRVTVEGLIKTIAADGRIHTTFNQTVAATGRLSSTDP
;
A
#
# COMPACT_ATOMS: atom_id res chain seq x y z
N PHE A 1 -1.45 -14.10 -9.76
CA PHE A 1 -2.33 -14.71 -10.76
C PHE A 1 -2.18 -14.02 -12.11
N ALA A 2 -0.95 -13.84 -12.58
CA ALA A 2 -0.71 -13.20 -13.87
C ALA A 2 -1.07 -14.18 -15.00
N LEU A 3 -1.69 -13.67 -16.08
CA LEU A 3 -2.27 -14.50 -17.15
C LEU A 3 -1.20 -15.35 -17.86
N ASP A 4 -0.02 -14.79 -18.10
CA ASP A 4 1.15 -15.45 -18.69
C ASP A 4 1.62 -16.64 -17.84
N ALA A 5 1.78 -16.44 -16.53
CA ALA A 5 2.17 -17.50 -15.62
C ALA A 5 1.12 -18.62 -15.56
N LEU A 6 -0.17 -18.26 -15.53
CA LEU A 6 -1.27 -19.23 -15.52
C LEU A 6 -1.36 -19.99 -16.86
N ALA A 7 -1.15 -19.33 -17.99
CA ALA A 7 -1.17 -19.98 -19.30
C ALA A 7 -0.06 -21.03 -19.43
N VAL A 8 1.14 -20.74 -18.92
CA VAL A 8 2.25 -21.70 -18.91
C VAL A 8 1.93 -22.87 -17.97
N GLU A 9 1.49 -22.59 -16.75
CA GLU A 9 1.26 -23.61 -15.73
C GLU A 9 0.10 -24.56 -16.08
N TYR A 10 -1.02 -24.03 -16.59
CA TYR A 10 -2.25 -24.80 -16.76
C TYR A 10 -2.55 -25.20 -18.20
N LEU A 11 -2.02 -24.47 -19.19
CA LEU A 11 -2.22 -24.78 -20.62
C LEU A 11 -0.94 -25.26 -21.32
N GLY A 12 0.23 -25.09 -20.70
CA GLY A 12 1.52 -25.37 -21.34
C GLY A 12 1.84 -24.43 -22.50
N ARG A 13 1.30 -23.20 -22.48
CA ARG A 13 1.43 -22.22 -23.57
C ARG A 13 2.07 -20.93 -23.07
N GLU A 14 3.10 -20.48 -23.78
CA GLU A 14 3.62 -19.13 -23.60
C GLU A 14 2.73 -18.12 -24.31
N LEU A 15 2.46 -16.99 -23.65
CA LEU A 15 1.77 -15.86 -24.24
C LEU A 15 2.79 -14.83 -24.67
N ALA A 16 2.68 -14.36 -25.92
CA ALA A 16 3.42 -13.18 -26.34
C ALA A 16 2.98 -11.98 -25.49
N PRO A 17 3.90 -11.13 -25.03
CA PRO A 17 3.52 -9.90 -24.36
C PRO A 17 2.68 -9.05 -25.32
N ALA A 18 1.61 -8.44 -24.83
CA ALA A 18 1.00 -7.32 -25.56
C ALA A 18 2.13 -6.31 -25.79
N ALA A 19 2.32 -5.84 -27.02
CA ALA A 19 3.39 -4.93 -27.38
C ALA A 19 3.44 -3.80 -26.33
N ALA A 20 4.54 -3.70 -25.59
CA ALA A 20 4.75 -2.55 -24.72
C ALA A 20 4.73 -1.32 -25.62
N SER A 21 4.00 -0.28 -25.24
CA SER A 21 3.97 0.99 -25.96
C SER A 21 5.31 1.71 -25.79
N ASP A 22 6.39 1.14 -26.33
CA ASP A 22 7.74 1.69 -26.28
C ASP A 22 7.90 2.71 -27.41
N GLY A 23 7.05 3.74 -27.39
CA GLY A 23 7.22 5.05 -28.04
C GLY A 23 7.55 5.14 -29.53
N GLN A 24 7.67 4.03 -30.27
CA GLN A 24 8.17 4.01 -31.63
C GLN A 24 7.08 3.53 -32.58
N LEU A 25 6.30 4.50 -33.06
CA LEU A 25 5.18 4.31 -33.98
C LEU A 25 5.65 3.72 -35.32
N ALA A 26 5.61 2.39 -35.48
CA ALA A 26 5.66 1.75 -36.79
C ALA A 26 4.23 1.62 -37.33
N PHE A 27 3.81 2.59 -38.15
CA PHE A 27 2.47 2.65 -38.73
C PHE A 27 2.02 1.30 -39.33
N GLY A 28 1.03 0.67 -38.71
CA GLY A 28 0.26 -0.47 -39.22
C GLY A 28 0.82 -1.89 -38.98
N ALA A 29 2.12 -2.04 -38.65
CA ALA A 29 2.67 -3.35 -38.26
C ALA A 29 2.42 -3.66 -36.78
N ASP A 30 2.50 -2.63 -35.93
CA ASP A 30 2.26 -2.74 -34.50
C ASP A 30 0.79 -3.07 -34.20
N ASP A 31 -0.16 -2.50 -34.95
CA ASP A 31 -1.60 -2.71 -34.75
C ASP A 31 -2.01 -4.17 -34.95
N ARG A 32 -1.46 -4.85 -35.97
CA ARG A 32 -1.80 -6.26 -36.24
C ARG A 32 -1.16 -7.19 -35.21
N ALA A 33 0.09 -6.92 -34.82
CA ALA A 33 0.77 -7.69 -33.78
C ALA A 33 0.07 -7.54 -32.42
N GLU A 34 -0.39 -6.33 -32.09
CA GLU A 34 -1.18 -6.06 -30.89
C GLU A 34 -2.54 -6.78 -30.94
N GLN A 35 -3.24 -6.73 -32.07
CA GLN A 35 -4.48 -7.48 -32.27
C GLN A 35 -4.28 -8.99 -32.09
N ASP A 36 -3.24 -9.56 -32.69
CA ASP A 36 -2.91 -10.98 -32.58
C ASP A 36 -2.58 -11.35 -31.12
N ALA A 37 -1.86 -10.49 -30.39
CA ALA A 37 -1.57 -10.68 -28.96
C ALA A 37 -2.85 -10.63 -28.10
N LEU A 38 -3.73 -9.67 -28.33
CA LEU A 38 -5.02 -9.56 -27.64
C LEU A 38 -5.92 -10.76 -27.92
N MET A 39 -5.98 -11.24 -29.16
CA MET A 39 -6.71 -12.45 -29.53
C MET A 39 -6.15 -13.69 -28.84
N ALA A 40 -4.82 -13.82 -28.74
CA ALA A 40 -4.16 -14.90 -28.02
C ALA A 40 -4.48 -14.87 -26.51
N GLN A 41 -4.44 -13.69 -25.89
CA GLN A 41 -4.82 -13.51 -24.48
C GLN A 41 -6.30 -13.85 -24.24
N ALA A 42 -7.22 -13.38 -25.09
CA ALA A 42 -8.64 -13.69 -25.00
C ALA A 42 -8.90 -15.21 -25.12
N ARG A 43 -8.21 -15.89 -26.04
CA ARG A 43 -8.31 -17.35 -26.16
C ARG A 43 -7.77 -18.06 -24.92
N ALA A 44 -6.65 -17.60 -24.38
CA ALA A 44 -6.08 -18.18 -23.17
C ALA A 44 -7.01 -18.03 -21.96
N VAL A 45 -7.67 -16.88 -21.81
CA VAL A 45 -8.67 -16.67 -20.74
C VAL A 45 -9.83 -17.66 -20.87
N LEU A 46 -10.34 -17.90 -22.09
CA LEU A 46 -11.40 -18.88 -22.33
C LEU A 46 -10.95 -20.30 -21.96
N ASP A 47 -9.78 -20.71 -22.46
CA ASP A 47 -9.22 -22.06 -22.21
C ASP A 47 -8.93 -22.28 -20.70
N LEU A 48 -8.38 -21.27 -20.02
CA LEU A 48 -8.19 -21.29 -18.57
C LEU A 48 -9.52 -21.35 -17.81
N GLY A 49 -10.54 -20.63 -18.29
CA GLY A 49 -11.88 -20.67 -17.69
C GLY A 49 -12.48 -22.08 -17.73
N GLU A 50 -12.34 -22.80 -18.85
CA GLU A 50 -12.78 -24.20 -18.95
C GLU A 50 -11.99 -25.13 -18.02
N ALA A 51 -10.65 -24.99 -18.01
CA ALA A 51 -9.77 -25.77 -17.14
C ALA A 51 -10.09 -25.57 -15.65
N PHE A 52 -10.22 -24.30 -15.21
CA PHE A 52 -10.54 -23.98 -13.83
C PHE A 52 -11.97 -24.35 -13.43
N THR A 53 -12.93 -24.28 -14.36
CA THR A 53 -14.30 -24.76 -14.09
C THR A 53 -14.30 -26.23 -13.67
N THR A 54 -13.52 -27.07 -14.35
CA THR A 54 -13.39 -28.50 -14.02
C THR A 54 -12.73 -28.68 -12.65
N ARG A 55 -11.59 -28.01 -12.43
CA ARG A 55 -10.82 -28.12 -11.18
C ARG A 55 -11.58 -27.59 -9.95
N LEU A 56 -12.36 -26.52 -10.10
CA LEU A 56 -13.18 -25.97 -9.02
C LEU A 56 -14.27 -26.95 -8.58
N LYS A 57 -14.83 -27.74 -9.49
CA LYS A 57 -15.77 -28.81 -9.14
C LYS A 57 -15.08 -29.92 -8.35
N GLU A 58 -13.88 -30.32 -8.74
CA GLU A 58 -13.10 -31.36 -8.05
C GLU A 58 -12.79 -31.00 -6.59
N VAL A 59 -12.56 -29.72 -6.30
CA VAL A 59 -12.28 -29.22 -4.94
C VAL A 59 -13.52 -28.70 -4.22
N GLY A 60 -14.72 -28.83 -4.80
CA GLY A 60 -15.97 -28.37 -4.20
C GLY A 60 -16.14 -26.86 -4.06
N ALA A 61 -15.42 -26.06 -4.86
CA ALA A 61 -15.40 -24.60 -4.79
C ALA A 61 -16.12 -23.91 -5.96
N ALA A 62 -16.85 -24.66 -6.80
CA ALA A 62 -17.56 -24.09 -7.95
C ALA A 62 -18.64 -23.07 -7.53
N GLU A 63 -19.44 -23.40 -6.50
CA GLU A 63 -20.48 -22.49 -5.96
C GLU A 63 -19.85 -21.25 -5.33
N LEU A 64 -18.69 -21.37 -4.68
CA LEU A 64 -17.97 -20.22 -4.12
C LEU A 64 -17.62 -19.19 -5.20
N LEU A 65 -17.12 -19.64 -6.35
CA LEU A 65 -16.82 -18.74 -7.47
C LEU A 65 -18.11 -18.10 -8.01
N HIS A 66 -19.13 -18.91 -8.31
CA HIS A 66 -20.32 -18.46 -9.04
C HIS A 66 -21.31 -17.66 -8.19
N ASP A 67 -21.50 -18.04 -6.94
CA ASP A 67 -22.55 -17.48 -6.09
C ASP A 67 -22.01 -16.40 -5.15
N MET A 68 -20.68 -16.33 -4.96
CA MET A 68 -20.04 -15.36 -4.08
C MET A 68 -19.02 -14.47 -4.79
N GLU A 69 -17.94 -15.03 -5.33
CA GLU A 69 -16.80 -14.22 -5.83
C GLU A 69 -17.17 -13.36 -7.05
N LEU A 70 -17.85 -13.94 -8.06
CA LEU A 70 -18.27 -13.22 -9.27
C LEU A 70 -19.34 -12.15 -8.98
N PRO A 71 -20.43 -12.43 -8.23
CA PRO A 71 -21.38 -11.39 -7.84
C PRO A 71 -20.75 -10.27 -7.01
N THR A 72 -19.81 -10.61 -6.12
CA THR A 72 -19.06 -9.64 -5.32
C THR A 72 -18.20 -8.76 -6.21
N SER A 73 -17.49 -9.32 -7.18
CA SER A 73 -16.68 -8.55 -8.13
C SER A 73 -17.50 -7.49 -8.89
N ILE A 74 -18.71 -7.85 -9.33
CA ILE A 74 -19.64 -6.93 -10.01
C ILE A 74 -20.08 -5.80 -9.05
N LEU A 75 -20.36 -6.13 -7.79
CA LEU A 75 -20.72 -5.13 -6.78
C LEU A 75 -19.55 -4.18 -6.49
N LEU A 76 -18.34 -4.71 -6.31
CA LEU A 76 -17.14 -3.91 -6.05
C LEU A 76 -16.89 -2.95 -7.21
N ALA A 77 -16.97 -3.40 -8.46
CA ALA A 77 -16.84 -2.52 -9.63
C ALA A 77 -17.84 -1.34 -9.63
N ARG A 78 -19.06 -1.55 -9.09
CA ARG A 78 -20.04 -0.46 -8.91
C ARG A 78 -19.64 0.50 -7.79
N LEU A 79 -19.12 -0.02 -6.68
CA LEU A 79 -18.64 0.79 -5.56
C LEU A 79 -17.44 1.64 -5.96
N GLU A 80 -16.47 1.05 -6.65
CA GLU A 80 -15.28 1.75 -7.18
C GLU A 80 -15.70 2.89 -8.11
N ARG A 81 -16.58 2.63 -9.08
CA ARG A 81 -17.12 3.66 -9.98
C ARG A 81 -17.91 4.73 -9.26
N HIS A 82 -18.62 4.38 -8.20
CA HIS A 82 -19.39 5.35 -7.41
C HIS A 82 -18.48 6.27 -6.60
N GLY A 83 -17.39 5.73 -6.05
CA GLY A 83 -16.47 6.45 -5.18
C GLY A 83 -17.11 6.98 -3.89
N ILE A 84 -16.29 7.66 -3.08
CA ILE A 84 -16.74 8.35 -1.87
C ILE A 84 -16.41 9.83 -1.95
N ALA A 85 -17.38 10.70 -1.67
CA ALA A 85 -17.17 12.14 -1.69
C ALA A 85 -16.14 12.57 -0.64
N ALA A 86 -15.23 13.46 -1.03
CA ALA A 86 -14.18 13.98 -0.17
C ALA A 86 -14.12 15.50 -0.24
N ASP A 87 -14.15 16.15 0.93
CA ASP A 87 -13.94 17.59 1.03
C ASP A 87 -12.44 17.88 1.00
N ARG A 88 -11.95 18.33 -0.17
CA ARG A 88 -10.54 18.67 -0.38
C ARG A 88 -10.05 19.74 0.60
N ALA A 89 -10.83 20.81 0.80
CA ALA A 89 -10.41 21.93 1.63
C ALA A 89 -10.29 21.50 3.11
N HIS A 90 -11.21 20.65 3.56
CA HIS A 90 -11.12 20.07 4.91
C HIS A 90 -9.87 19.19 5.07
N LEU A 91 -9.59 18.31 4.10
CA LEU A 91 -8.42 17.44 4.15
C LEU A 91 -7.11 18.24 4.09
N GLU A 92 -7.03 19.29 3.27
CA GLU A 92 -5.88 20.20 3.23
C GLU A 92 -5.66 20.91 4.57
N GLY A 93 -6.75 21.33 5.24
CA GLY A 93 -6.68 21.87 6.60
C GLY A 93 -6.13 20.86 7.62
N MET A 94 -6.57 19.59 7.53
CA MET A 94 -6.04 18.51 8.37
C MET A 94 -4.56 18.24 8.10
N GLU A 95 -4.14 18.21 6.84
CA GLU A 95 -2.73 18.02 6.45
C GLU A 95 -1.85 19.11 7.06
N GLN A 96 -2.26 20.38 6.94
CA GLN A 96 -1.55 21.51 7.52
C GLN A 96 -1.46 21.45 9.05
N GLN A 97 -2.54 21.03 9.72
CA GLN A 97 -2.55 20.83 11.17
C GLN A 97 -1.54 19.75 11.60
N PHE A 98 -1.51 18.62 10.89
CA PHE A 98 -0.55 17.55 11.16
C PHE A 98 0.88 18.01 10.85
N ALA A 99 1.10 18.74 9.76
CA ALA A 99 2.39 19.33 9.43
C ALA A 99 2.90 20.28 10.52
N GLY A 100 2.04 21.16 11.04
CA GLY A 100 2.37 22.04 12.16
C GLY A 100 2.73 21.28 13.42
N THR A 101 1.97 20.23 13.75
CA THR A 101 2.24 19.37 14.93
C THR A 101 3.55 18.60 14.78
N VAL A 102 3.87 18.11 13.58
CA VAL A 102 5.15 17.46 13.27
C VAL A 102 6.31 18.44 13.49
N GLN A 103 6.22 19.66 12.94
CA GLN A 103 7.25 20.68 13.11
C GLN A 103 7.44 21.07 14.57
N GLN A 104 6.34 21.18 15.32
CA GLN A 104 6.39 21.48 16.74
C GLN A 104 7.09 20.36 17.53
N ALA A 105 6.79 19.09 17.22
CA ALA A 105 7.46 17.95 17.83
C ALA A 105 8.96 17.87 17.50
N VAL A 106 9.36 18.27 16.28
CA VAL A 106 10.78 18.39 15.92
C VAL A 106 11.48 19.43 16.78
N LYS A 107 10.89 20.63 16.92
CA LYS A 107 11.45 21.71 17.74
C LYS A 107 11.60 21.31 19.20
N GLU A 108 10.56 20.68 19.77
CA GLU A 108 10.59 20.18 21.15
C GLU A 108 11.66 19.09 21.32
N ALA A 109 11.78 18.15 20.37
CA ALA A 109 12.80 17.11 20.44
C ALA A 109 14.22 17.68 20.33
N HIS A 110 14.44 18.68 19.48
CA HIS A 110 15.73 19.37 19.38
C HIS A 110 16.06 20.13 20.67
N ALA A 111 15.08 20.79 21.27
CA ALA A 111 15.25 21.48 22.54
C ALA A 111 15.56 20.51 23.69
N ALA A 112 14.87 19.37 23.75
CA ALA A 112 15.07 18.33 24.76
C ALA A 112 16.51 17.77 24.74
N VAL A 113 17.10 17.66 23.55
CA VAL A 113 18.46 17.10 23.36
C VAL A 113 19.52 18.20 23.34
N GLY A 114 19.16 19.45 23.04
CA GLY A 114 20.07 20.59 22.92
C GLY A 114 20.80 20.72 21.58
N ARG A 115 20.40 19.93 20.56
CA ARG A 115 20.95 20.01 19.20
C ARG A 115 19.97 19.50 18.15
N GLU A 116 20.18 19.89 16.91
CA GLU A 116 19.39 19.40 15.78
C GLU A 116 19.78 17.97 15.38
N PHE A 117 18.80 17.19 14.95
CA PHE A 117 18.96 15.87 14.35
C PHE A 117 17.73 15.48 13.51
N ASN A 118 17.88 14.48 12.66
CA ASN A 118 16.79 13.95 11.86
C ASN A 118 16.01 12.90 12.66
N LEU A 119 14.81 13.27 13.13
CA LEU A 119 13.88 12.37 13.85
C LEU A 119 13.41 11.17 12.99
N GLY A 120 13.50 11.29 11.67
CA GLY A 120 13.23 10.20 10.72
C GLY A 120 14.40 9.23 10.52
N SER A 121 15.59 9.51 11.09
CA SER A 121 16.77 8.63 10.97
C SER A 121 16.89 7.71 12.19
N PRO A 122 16.63 6.40 12.06
CA PRO A 122 16.76 5.46 13.18
C PRO A 122 18.18 5.40 13.75
N LYS A 123 19.21 5.67 12.92
CA LYS A 123 20.61 5.68 13.35
C LYS A 123 20.92 6.86 14.27
N GLN A 124 20.54 8.08 13.88
CA GLN A 124 20.75 9.26 14.71
C GLN A 124 19.95 9.17 16.01
N LEU A 125 18.71 8.66 15.94
CA LEU A 125 17.88 8.47 17.13
C LEU A 125 18.48 7.44 18.11
N GLN A 126 19.04 6.33 17.61
CA GLN A 126 19.73 5.36 18.47
C GLN A 126 20.96 5.94 19.17
N GLU A 127 21.76 6.73 18.45
CA GLU A 127 22.92 7.42 19.02
C GLU A 127 22.50 8.33 20.19
N ILE A 128 21.48 9.14 19.95
CA ILE A 128 20.97 10.07 20.97
C ILE A 128 20.38 9.31 22.16
N LEU A 129 19.46 8.37 21.92
CA LEU A 129 18.76 7.67 23.01
C LEU A 129 19.72 6.85 23.87
N PHE A 130 20.63 6.07 23.27
CA PHE A 130 21.37 5.05 23.99
C PHE A 130 22.81 5.42 24.31
N ASN A 131 23.43 6.34 23.55
CA ASN A 131 24.82 6.76 23.79
C ASN A 131 24.88 8.14 24.46
N GLU A 132 24.22 9.16 23.91
CA GLU A 132 24.26 10.53 24.47
C GLU A 132 23.44 10.64 25.75
N LEU A 133 22.18 10.19 25.74
CA LEU A 133 21.28 10.24 26.89
C LEU A 133 21.43 9.03 27.82
N GLY A 134 22.12 7.97 27.38
CA GLY A 134 22.37 6.77 28.18
C GLY A 134 21.10 6.02 28.62
N LEU A 135 20.00 6.12 27.87
CA LEU A 135 18.72 5.50 28.23
C LEU A 135 18.78 3.96 28.18
N PRO A 136 17.87 3.26 28.89
CA PRO A 136 17.79 1.80 28.87
C PRO A 136 17.68 1.23 27.47
N LYS A 137 18.53 0.25 27.16
CA LYS A 137 18.59 -0.38 25.84
C LYS A 137 17.36 -1.26 25.60
N THR A 138 16.72 -1.09 24.44
CA THR A 138 15.57 -1.88 24.01
C THR A 138 16.01 -3.21 23.38
N LYS A 139 15.10 -3.94 22.73
CA LYS A 139 15.42 -5.21 22.06
C LYS A 139 16.51 -5.01 21.00
N LYS A 140 17.55 -5.85 21.05
CA LYS A 140 18.67 -5.84 20.10
C LYS A 140 18.22 -6.25 18.69
N THR A 141 18.74 -5.55 17.68
CA THR A 141 18.57 -5.84 16.25
C THR A 141 19.93 -6.10 15.60
N LYS A 142 19.95 -6.42 14.29
CA LYS A 142 21.22 -6.63 13.55
C LYS A 142 22.14 -5.40 13.56
N THR A 143 21.57 -4.20 13.62
CA THR A 143 22.30 -2.94 13.45
C THR A 143 22.30 -2.05 14.71
N GLY A 144 21.77 -2.53 15.84
CA GLY A 144 21.69 -1.77 17.09
C GLY A 144 20.52 -2.18 17.97
N TYR A 145 19.66 -1.24 18.32
CA TYR A 145 18.50 -1.42 19.19
C TYR A 145 17.23 -0.93 18.48
N THR A 146 16.10 -1.58 18.74
CA THR A 146 14.85 -1.16 18.10
C THR A 146 14.41 0.22 18.63
N THR A 147 13.88 1.02 17.73
CA THR A 147 13.23 2.29 18.08
C THR A 147 11.80 2.28 17.56
N ASP A 148 11.15 1.12 17.41
CA ASP A 148 9.74 1.02 17.02
C ASP A 148 8.79 1.64 18.07
N ALA A 149 7.48 1.66 17.76
CA ALA A 149 6.50 2.30 18.64
C ALA A 149 6.44 1.64 20.03
N ASP A 150 6.42 0.31 20.10
CA ASP A 150 6.37 -0.43 21.36
C ASP A 150 7.65 -0.20 22.20
N ALA A 151 8.81 -0.15 21.54
CA ALA A 151 10.07 0.11 22.17
C ALA A 151 10.18 1.54 22.71
N LEU A 152 9.69 2.54 21.97
CA LEU A 152 9.65 3.92 22.42
C LEU A 152 8.63 4.13 23.55
N ALA A 153 7.48 3.44 23.50
CA ALA A 153 6.47 3.47 24.56
C ALA A 153 7.00 2.83 25.84
N TRP A 154 7.66 1.67 25.73
CA TRP A 154 8.36 1.06 26.85
C TRP A 154 9.43 2.00 27.39
N LEU A 155 10.27 2.59 26.53
CA LEU A 155 11.33 3.50 26.96
C LEU A 155 10.79 4.73 27.68
N ALA A 156 9.69 5.31 27.20
CA ALA A 156 8.98 6.41 27.85
C ALA A 156 8.51 6.07 29.27
N ALA A 157 8.18 4.80 29.54
CA ALA A 157 7.83 4.34 30.89
C ALA A 157 9.06 4.04 31.78
N GLN A 158 10.26 4.00 31.21
CA GLN A 158 11.52 3.70 31.91
C GLN A 158 12.39 4.95 32.14
N THR A 159 11.97 6.13 31.70
CA THR A 159 12.75 7.36 31.81
C THR A 159 11.83 8.57 32.05
N GLU A 160 12.36 9.58 32.73
CA GLU A 160 11.72 10.89 32.84
C GLU A 160 12.05 11.81 31.66
N HIS A 161 12.96 11.39 30.78
CA HIS A 161 13.32 12.16 29.60
C HIS A 161 12.16 12.21 28.60
N GLU A 162 11.82 13.39 28.08
CA GLU A 162 10.63 13.60 27.23
C GLU A 162 10.77 13.08 25.79
N LEU A 163 12.00 12.95 25.29
CA LEU A 163 12.30 12.54 23.90
C LEU A 163 11.53 11.30 23.40
N PRO A 164 11.40 10.16 24.13
CA PRO A 164 10.64 9.01 23.64
C PRO A 164 9.16 9.34 23.39
N VAL A 165 8.53 10.15 24.24
CA VAL A 165 7.13 10.60 24.08
C VAL A 165 7.00 11.54 22.88
N LEU A 166 7.92 12.50 22.74
CA LEU A 166 7.97 13.40 21.58
C LEU A 166 8.13 12.63 20.27
N MET A 167 8.94 11.55 20.29
CA MET A 167 9.14 10.69 19.13
C MET A 167 7.90 9.90 18.73
N LEU A 168 7.14 9.38 19.70
CA LEU A 168 5.86 8.72 19.43
C LEU A 168 4.88 9.69 18.76
N ARG A 169 4.72 10.88 19.35
CA ARG A 169 3.85 11.94 18.81
C ARG A 169 4.29 12.35 17.40
N HIS A 170 5.57 12.60 17.18
CA HIS A 170 6.10 12.94 15.85
C HIS A 170 5.74 11.89 14.80
N ARG A 171 5.96 10.59 15.11
CA ARG A 171 5.71 9.51 14.15
C ARG A 171 4.24 9.28 13.87
N GLU A 172 3.39 9.38 14.88
CA GLU A 172 1.94 9.30 14.71
C GLU A 172 1.44 10.40 13.78
N GLN A 173 1.81 11.65 14.07
CA GLN A 173 1.38 12.82 13.29
C GLN A 173 1.96 12.80 11.88
N ALA A 174 3.22 12.39 11.70
CA ALA A 174 3.83 12.23 10.39
C ALA A 174 3.13 11.15 9.56
N LYS A 175 2.73 10.03 10.18
CA LYS A 175 1.96 8.97 9.51
C LYS A 175 0.59 9.47 9.07
N LEU A 176 -0.14 10.14 9.97
CA LEU A 176 -1.44 10.74 9.66
C LEU A 176 -1.35 11.75 8.52
N ARG A 177 -0.32 12.61 8.53
CA ARG A 177 -0.05 13.57 7.45
C ARG A 177 0.12 12.86 6.10
N VAL A 178 0.99 11.85 6.03
CA VAL A 178 1.24 11.10 4.78
C VAL A 178 -0.04 10.40 4.30
N THR A 179 -0.84 9.84 5.21
CA THR A 179 -2.13 9.23 4.85
C THR A 179 -3.09 10.27 4.26
N VAL A 180 -3.26 11.43 4.90
CA VAL A 180 -4.14 12.50 4.39
C VAL A 180 -3.61 13.07 3.07
N GLU A 181 -2.30 13.26 2.94
CA GLU A 181 -1.67 13.70 1.69
C GLU A 181 -1.96 12.71 0.54
N GLY A 182 -1.91 11.39 0.82
CA GLY A 182 -2.30 10.35 -0.12
C GLY A 182 -3.78 10.41 -0.52
N LEU A 183 -4.68 10.66 0.44
CA LEU A 183 -6.11 10.86 0.16
C LEU A 183 -6.33 12.08 -0.73
N ILE A 184 -5.71 13.22 -0.44
CA ILE A 184 -5.86 14.46 -1.24
C ILE A 184 -5.44 14.25 -2.70
N LYS A 185 -4.37 13.48 -2.94
CA LYS A 185 -3.84 13.17 -4.28
C LYS A 185 -4.73 12.23 -5.08
N THR A 186 -5.60 11.47 -4.43
CA THR A 186 -6.47 10.47 -5.06
C THR A 186 -7.92 10.95 -5.25
N ILE A 187 -8.26 12.14 -4.78
CA ILE A 187 -9.54 12.79 -5.11
C ILE A 187 -9.57 13.07 -6.62
N ALA A 188 -10.47 12.40 -7.32
CA ALA A 188 -10.71 12.54 -8.75
C ALA A 188 -11.45 13.86 -9.09
N ALA A 189 -11.61 14.12 -10.39
CA ALA A 189 -12.21 15.33 -10.91
C ALA A 189 -13.69 15.52 -10.50
N ASP A 190 -14.39 14.45 -10.15
CA ASP A 190 -15.77 14.48 -9.64
C ASP A 190 -15.87 14.77 -8.13
N GLY A 191 -14.73 15.03 -7.47
CA GLY A 191 -14.65 15.30 -6.03
C GLY A 191 -14.75 14.04 -5.16
N ARG A 192 -14.52 12.86 -5.74
CA ARG A 192 -14.60 11.58 -5.04
C ARG A 192 -13.29 10.81 -5.07
N ILE A 193 -13.11 9.93 -4.09
CA ILE A 193 -12.00 8.98 -4.04
C ILE A 193 -12.51 7.63 -4.56
N HIS A 194 -11.77 7.06 -5.51
CA HIS A 194 -12.06 5.77 -6.14
C HIS A 194 -10.93 4.78 -5.85
N THR A 195 -11.06 4.04 -4.75
CA THR A 195 -10.12 2.97 -4.40
C THR A 195 -10.31 1.75 -5.32
N THR A 196 -9.35 0.83 -5.32
CA THR A 196 -9.50 -0.51 -5.94
C THR A 196 -9.62 -1.58 -4.86
N PHE A 197 -10.69 -2.36 -4.89
CA PHE A 197 -10.91 -3.49 -3.99
C PHE A 197 -10.34 -4.78 -4.59
N ASN A 198 -9.43 -5.42 -3.85
CA ASN A 198 -8.75 -6.62 -4.26
C ASN A 198 -9.33 -7.84 -3.53
N GLN A 199 -9.86 -8.80 -4.30
CA GLN A 199 -10.37 -10.07 -3.78
C GLN A 199 -9.28 -11.15 -3.61
N THR A 200 -8.14 -11.02 -4.30
CA THR A 200 -7.17 -12.12 -4.47
C THR A 200 -5.84 -11.92 -3.74
N VAL A 201 -5.77 -11.02 -2.75
CA VAL A 201 -4.51 -10.68 -2.05
C VAL A 201 -4.40 -11.36 -0.70
N ALA A 202 -5.42 -11.24 0.16
CA ALA A 202 -5.36 -11.83 1.48
C ALA A 202 -5.69 -13.33 1.41
N ALA A 203 -4.77 -14.18 1.87
CA ALA A 203 -4.98 -15.64 1.94
C ALA A 203 -6.19 -16.05 2.82
N THR A 204 -6.68 -15.13 3.65
CA THR A 204 -7.86 -15.33 4.52
C THR A 204 -9.20 -15.06 3.82
N GLY A 205 -9.19 -14.66 2.54
CA GLY A 205 -10.40 -14.33 1.77
C GLY A 205 -11.00 -12.95 2.07
N ARG A 206 -10.28 -12.09 2.80
CA ARG A 206 -10.72 -10.71 3.06
C ARG A 206 -10.39 -9.80 1.89
N LEU A 207 -11.24 -8.82 1.66
CA LEU A 207 -10.96 -7.71 0.74
C LEU A 207 -9.81 -6.85 1.27
N SER A 208 -9.00 -6.30 0.35
CA SER A 208 -8.06 -5.22 0.64
C SER A 208 -8.27 -4.05 -0.32
N SER A 209 -7.84 -2.85 0.08
CA SER A 209 -7.96 -1.60 -0.70
C SER A 209 -6.59 -1.14 -1.17
N THR A 210 -6.50 -0.56 -2.36
CA THR A 210 -5.28 0.07 -2.90
C THR A 210 -5.61 1.37 -3.66
N ASP A 211 -4.72 2.35 -3.53
CA ASP A 211 -4.73 3.65 -4.22
C ASP A 211 -6.03 4.46 -4.13
N PRO A 212 -6.46 4.95 -2.95
CA PRO A 212 -5.89 4.82 -1.60
C PRO A 212 -6.59 3.74 -0.74
#